data_AF-A0AAN0P5Y1-F1
#
_entry.id   AF-A0AAN0P5Y1-F1
#
_cell.length_a   1.000
_cell.length_b   1.000
_cell.length_c   1.000
_cell.angle_alpha   90.00
_cell.angle_beta   90.00
_cell.angle_gamma   90.00
#
_symmetry.space_group_name_H-M   'P 1'
#
loop_
_entity.id
_entity.type
_entity.pdbx_description
1 polymer ?
#
loop_
_entity_poly.entity_id
_entity_poly.type
_entity_poly.pdbx_seq_one_letter_code
_entity_poly.pdbx_strand_id
1 'polypeptide(L)'
;MNKKMIGVIFGLIILIFGYLYASPYIILNSIKNALKENDSEKVSAYIDYTSVRQSLKDQMNAYMLKEITTKEANGWEALGAMMASTLAEKMVDAAVTPEGMTLMLQGKDLRKSLTGNREDTPKERTDTPKIEYRTRYLSMNIFEVTFKNKENDSDVKIIMERDGLSWKIKKIVLPMDEINPKQKLEPTTIPTVEKIPESETPPMIEPTTTFNFSGVQKGAKLESCYHDPCSIARVMEFKLIKQTPTESNIELTLVGGSRGWDAKQIEWNHEAHKIQIQCSITKPTLQIEDQVTIVPLNNSGVPGVLWSDAETYMQACHNYTGDMDAGIQQYGYNVQDS
;
A
#
# COMPACT_ATOMS: atom_id res chain seq x y z
N MET A 1 42.59 29.77 -36.12
CA MET A 1 42.53 29.41 -34.68
C MET A 1 43.95 29.11 -34.19
N ASN A 2 44.45 29.83 -33.16
CA ASN A 2 45.83 29.67 -32.67
C ASN A 2 46.05 28.26 -32.07
N LYS A 3 47.20 27.64 -32.30
CA LYS A 3 47.56 26.31 -31.74
C LYS A 3 47.38 26.24 -30.21
N LYS A 4 47.58 27.36 -29.51
CA LYS A 4 47.34 27.51 -28.07
C LYS A 4 45.84 27.46 -27.70
N MET A 5 44.96 28.07 -28.50
CA MET A 5 43.50 27.97 -28.30
C MET A 5 43.00 26.55 -28.53
N ILE A 6 43.54 25.86 -29.54
CA ILE A 6 43.18 24.46 -29.83
C ILE A 6 43.53 23.57 -28.62
N GLY A 7 44.71 23.76 -28.02
CA GLY A 7 45.12 23.04 -26.83
C GLY A 7 44.22 23.30 -25.61
N VAL A 8 43.80 24.55 -25.38
CA VAL A 8 42.88 24.90 -24.28
C VAL A 8 41.50 24.27 -24.50
N ILE A 9 40.95 24.37 -25.71
CA ILE A 9 39.65 23.77 -26.05
C ILE A 9 39.70 22.25 -25.84
N PHE A 10 40.78 21.60 -26.30
CA PHE A 10 40.95 20.16 -26.16
C PHE A 10 41.07 19.73 -24.69
N GLY A 11 41.82 20.48 -23.87
CA GLY A 11 41.90 20.24 -22.43
C GLY A 11 40.55 20.40 -21.72
N LEU A 12 39.77 21.41 -22.10
CA LEU A 12 38.44 21.66 -21.54
C LEU A 12 37.45 20.56 -21.91
N ILE A 13 37.52 20.06 -23.15
CA ILE A 13 36.73 18.92 -23.62
C ILE A 13 37.06 17.67 -22.79
N ILE A 14 38.34 17.35 -22.58
CA ILE A 14 38.74 16.19 -21.76
C ILE A 14 38.22 16.31 -20.33
N LEU A 15 38.29 17.49 -19.72
CA LEU A 15 37.77 17.73 -18.38
C LEU A 15 36.25 17.51 -18.30
N ILE A 16 35.49 18.00 -19.29
CA ILE A 16 34.04 17.81 -19.36
C ILE A 16 33.72 16.32 -19.51
N PHE A 17 34.36 15.62 -20.43
CA PHE A 17 34.13 14.18 -20.61
C PHE A 17 34.55 13.35 -19.39
N GLY A 18 35.66 13.71 -18.75
CA GLY A 18 36.10 13.10 -17.50
C GLY A 18 35.08 13.27 -16.38
N TYR A 19 34.53 14.48 -16.22
CA TYR A 19 33.46 14.75 -15.25
C TYR A 19 32.18 13.95 -15.57
N LEU A 20 31.73 13.95 -16.83
CA LEU A 20 30.53 13.22 -17.24
C LEU A 20 30.68 11.71 -17.02
N TYR A 21 31.88 11.16 -17.19
CA TYR A 21 32.18 9.76 -16.92
C TYR A 21 32.33 9.43 -15.42
N ALA A 22 32.86 10.35 -14.62
CA ALA A 22 32.98 10.16 -13.18
C ALA A 22 31.69 10.47 -12.40
N SER A 23 30.76 11.20 -13.01
CA SER A 23 29.56 11.73 -12.35
C SER A 23 28.72 10.71 -11.55
N PRO A 24 28.40 9.48 -12.01
CA PRO A 24 27.59 8.57 -11.20
C PRO A 24 28.33 8.07 -9.96
N TYR A 25 29.67 7.97 -10.00
CA TYR A 25 30.47 7.57 -8.84
C TYR A 25 30.48 8.67 -7.76
N ILE A 26 30.49 9.94 -8.18
CA ILE A 26 30.37 11.08 -7.26
C ILE A 26 29.02 11.02 -6.55
N ILE A 27 27.93 10.84 -7.30
CA ILE A 27 26.57 10.75 -6.75
C ILE A 27 26.44 9.52 -5.83
N LEU A 28 26.96 8.37 -6.23
CA LEU A 28 26.94 7.15 -5.41
C LEU A 28 27.60 7.36 -4.04
N ASN A 29 28.73 8.07 -4.00
CA ASN A 29 29.40 8.41 -2.75
C ASN A 29 28.59 9.41 -1.90
N SER A 30 27.94 10.38 -2.53
CA SER A 30 27.03 11.32 -1.85
C SER A 30 25.83 10.61 -1.23
N ILE A 31 25.20 9.69 -1.97
CA ILE A 31 24.11 8.83 -1.44
C ILE A 31 24.62 8.02 -0.25
N LYS A 32 25.78 7.38 -0.39
CA LYS A 32 26.39 6.61 0.71
C LYS A 32 26.62 7.44 1.97
N ASN A 33 27.06 8.68 1.83
CA ASN A 33 27.25 9.59 2.96
C ASN A 33 25.92 10.03 3.57
N ALA A 34 24.93 10.39 2.76
CA ALA A 34 23.58 10.74 3.24
C ALA A 34 22.93 9.56 4.00
N LEU A 35 23.11 8.33 3.51
CA LEU A 35 22.67 7.12 4.19
C LEU A 35 23.39 6.91 5.54
N LYS A 36 24.68 7.22 5.64
CA LYS A 36 25.42 7.15 6.93
C LYS A 36 24.94 8.19 7.93
N GLU A 37 24.57 9.37 7.45
CA GLU A 37 24.03 10.47 8.27
C GLU A 37 22.54 10.25 8.64
N ASN A 38 21.90 9.21 8.08
CA ASN A 38 20.46 8.94 8.23
C ASN A 38 19.59 10.11 7.77
N ASP A 39 20.05 10.85 6.76
CA ASP A 39 19.43 12.07 6.24
C ASP A 39 18.50 11.71 5.07
N SER A 40 17.22 11.44 5.39
CA SER A 40 16.23 11.00 4.41
C SER A 40 15.93 12.04 3.34
N GLU A 41 16.06 13.33 3.65
CA GLU A 41 15.87 14.42 2.69
C GLU A 41 17.01 14.45 1.65
N LYS A 42 18.28 14.35 2.09
CA LYS A 42 19.42 14.26 1.16
C LYS A 42 19.35 13.00 0.30
N VAL A 43 18.93 11.87 0.87
CA VAL A 43 18.73 10.62 0.10
C VAL A 43 17.62 10.81 -0.94
N SER A 44 16.51 11.44 -0.55
CA SER A 44 15.36 11.74 -1.43
C SER A 44 15.73 12.55 -2.66
N ALA A 45 16.68 13.49 -2.54
CA ALA A 45 17.13 14.30 -3.67
C ALA A 45 17.72 13.47 -4.83
N TYR A 46 18.19 12.25 -4.54
CA TYR A 46 18.75 11.32 -5.52
C TYR A 46 17.77 10.22 -5.96
N ILE A 47 16.50 10.28 -5.54
CA ILE A 47 15.48 9.28 -5.86
C ILE A 47 14.41 9.91 -6.75
N ASP A 48 14.13 9.24 -7.87
CA ASP A 48 12.95 9.53 -8.68
C ASP A 48 11.79 8.65 -8.19
N TYR A 49 11.02 9.17 -7.23
CA TYR A 49 9.95 8.40 -6.57
C TYR A 49 8.93 7.85 -7.55
N THR A 50 8.56 8.62 -8.58
CA THR A 50 7.61 8.20 -9.61
C THR A 50 8.14 7.00 -10.39
N SER A 51 9.39 7.09 -10.86
CA SER A 51 10.01 6.00 -11.64
C SER A 51 10.26 4.77 -10.79
N VAL A 52 10.75 4.94 -9.55
CA VAL A 52 11.03 3.84 -8.63
C VAL A 52 9.73 3.10 -8.28
N ARG A 53 8.68 3.85 -7.92
CA ARG A 53 7.34 3.29 -7.65
C ARG A 53 6.85 2.48 -8.83
N GLN A 54 6.85 3.06 -10.04
CA GLN A 54 6.40 2.35 -11.23
C GLN A 54 7.22 1.08 -11.47
N SER A 55 8.55 1.16 -11.34
CA SER A 55 9.43 0.01 -11.56
C SER A 55 9.17 -1.14 -10.58
N LEU A 56 8.80 -0.84 -9.34
CA LEU A 56 8.48 -1.83 -8.33
C LEU A 56 7.10 -2.45 -8.60
N LYS A 57 6.10 -1.62 -8.95
CA LYS A 57 4.77 -2.09 -9.37
C LYS A 57 4.87 -3.03 -10.57
N ASP A 58 5.64 -2.67 -11.58
CA ASP A 58 5.86 -3.49 -12.78
C ASP A 58 6.49 -4.85 -12.44
N GLN A 59 7.48 -4.87 -11.53
CA GLN A 59 8.12 -6.11 -11.10
C GLN A 59 7.18 -7.02 -10.31
N MET A 60 6.35 -6.45 -9.42
CA MET A 60 5.37 -7.21 -8.66
C MET A 60 4.30 -7.79 -9.59
N ASN A 61 3.78 -6.98 -10.53
CA ASN A 61 2.82 -7.45 -11.52
C ASN A 61 3.40 -8.57 -12.39
N ALA A 62 4.66 -8.45 -12.83
CA ALA A 62 5.34 -9.49 -13.58
C ALA A 62 5.53 -10.79 -12.78
N TYR A 63 5.87 -10.69 -11.49
CA TYR A 63 5.99 -11.84 -10.59
C TYR A 63 4.63 -12.54 -10.37
N MET A 64 3.57 -11.76 -10.11
CA MET A 64 2.21 -12.30 -9.91
C MET A 64 1.68 -12.98 -11.17
N LEU A 65 1.88 -12.38 -12.35
CA LEU A 65 1.46 -12.99 -13.62
C LEU A 65 2.17 -14.33 -13.86
N LYS A 66 3.46 -14.43 -13.51
CA LYS A 66 4.23 -15.67 -13.59
C LYS A 66 3.64 -16.77 -12.71
N GLU A 67 3.23 -16.47 -11.47
CA GLU A 67 2.57 -17.42 -10.56
C GLU A 67 1.18 -17.88 -11.03
N ILE A 68 0.42 -17.01 -11.70
CA ILE A 68 -0.92 -17.35 -12.22
C ILE A 68 -0.79 -18.24 -13.46
N THR A 69 0.15 -17.95 -14.36
CA THR A 69 0.35 -18.74 -15.58
C THR A 69 0.91 -20.15 -15.36
N THR A 70 1.51 -20.42 -14.20
CA THR A 70 2.05 -21.74 -13.83
C THR A 70 1.02 -22.67 -13.18
N LYS A 71 -0.20 -22.18 -12.88
CA LYS A 71 -1.33 -22.95 -12.34
C LYS A 71 -2.52 -22.87 -13.29
N GLU A 72 -3.32 -23.94 -13.41
CA GLU A 72 -4.57 -23.86 -14.17
C GLU A 72 -5.56 -22.96 -13.43
N ALA A 73 -5.65 -21.69 -13.86
CA ALA A 73 -6.37 -20.65 -13.16
C ALA A 73 -7.89 -20.86 -13.23
N ASN A 74 -8.52 -21.09 -12.08
CA ASN A 74 -9.97 -20.98 -11.94
C ASN A 74 -10.36 -19.49 -11.78
N GLY A 75 -11.59 -19.11 -12.15
CA GLY A 75 -12.04 -17.70 -12.12
C GLY A 75 -11.88 -16.96 -10.78
N TRP A 76 -11.77 -17.70 -9.67
CA TRP A 76 -11.50 -17.18 -8.32
C TRP A 76 -10.03 -16.79 -8.08
N GLU A 77 -9.07 -17.48 -8.70
CA GLU A 77 -7.63 -17.13 -8.57
C GLU A 77 -7.29 -15.85 -9.33
N ALA A 78 -8.01 -15.56 -10.41
CA ALA A 78 -7.92 -14.29 -11.12
C ALA A 78 -8.39 -13.11 -10.24
N LEU A 79 -9.50 -13.29 -9.50
CA LEU A 79 -9.98 -12.29 -8.54
C LEU A 79 -9.00 -12.10 -7.38
N GLY A 80 -8.48 -13.19 -6.80
CA GLY A 80 -7.47 -13.14 -5.74
C GLY A 80 -6.16 -12.49 -6.19
N ALA A 81 -5.74 -12.71 -7.43
CA ALA A 81 -4.58 -12.02 -8.02
C ALA A 81 -4.80 -10.52 -8.18
N MET A 82 -6.01 -10.09 -8.56
CA MET A 82 -6.35 -8.67 -8.64
C MET A 82 -6.28 -8.01 -7.26
N MET A 83 -6.82 -8.64 -6.21
CA MET A 83 -6.72 -8.11 -4.84
C MET A 83 -5.28 -8.14 -4.30
N ALA A 84 -4.50 -9.17 -4.61
CA ALA A 84 -3.09 -9.23 -4.22
C ALA A 84 -2.26 -8.14 -4.93
N SER A 85 -2.57 -7.81 -6.19
CA SER A 85 -1.91 -6.72 -6.91
C SER A 85 -2.18 -5.35 -6.30
N THR A 86 -3.39 -5.07 -5.81
CA THR A 86 -3.71 -3.78 -5.18
C THR A 86 -3.08 -3.64 -3.79
N LEU A 87 -3.03 -4.71 -2.99
CA LEU A 87 -2.30 -4.71 -1.73
C LEU A 87 -0.79 -4.53 -1.94
N ALA A 88 -0.24 -5.23 -2.93
CA ALA A 88 1.13 -5.06 -3.38
C ALA A 88 1.44 -3.61 -3.76
N GLU A 89 0.55 -2.95 -4.49
CA GLU A 89 0.70 -1.54 -4.84
C GLU A 89 0.74 -0.61 -3.62
N LYS A 90 -0.12 -0.83 -2.63
CA LYS A 90 -0.10 -0.06 -1.37
C LYS A 90 1.20 -0.30 -0.57
N MET A 91 1.71 -1.55 -0.56
CA MET A 91 2.99 -1.86 0.06
C MET A 91 4.15 -1.16 -0.65
N VAL A 92 4.12 -1.10 -1.99
CA VAL A 92 5.10 -0.31 -2.76
C VAL A 92 5.00 1.16 -2.39
N ASP A 93 3.80 1.73 -2.30
CA ASP A 93 3.62 3.14 -1.98
C ASP A 93 4.10 3.49 -0.57
N ALA A 94 3.96 2.57 0.41
CA ALA A 94 4.52 2.71 1.76
C ALA A 94 6.06 2.57 1.79
N ALA A 95 6.61 1.67 0.98
CA ALA A 95 8.06 1.46 0.88
C ALA A 95 8.78 2.62 0.16
N VAL A 96 8.12 3.23 -0.83
CA VAL A 96 8.65 4.30 -1.68
C VAL A 96 8.40 5.67 -1.01
N THR A 97 8.81 5.78 0.24
CA THR A 97 8.83 6.99 1.07
C THR A 97 10.28 7.40 1.39
N PRO A 98 10.56 8.68 1.72
CA PRO A 98 11.91 9.11 2.13
C PRO A 98 12.55 8.22 3.20
N GLU A 99 11.78 7.87 4.23
CA GLU A 99 12.22 7.03 5.33
C GLU A 99 12.35 5.57 4.88
N GLY A 100 11.36 5.04 4.16
CA GLY A 100 11.35 3.67 3.67
C GLY A 100 12.52 3.37 2.72
N MET A 101 12.78 4.27 1.77
CA MET A 101 13.89 4.18 0.84
C MET A 101 15.24 4.31 1.54
N THR A 102 15.35 5.19 2.53
CA THR A 102 16.58 5.32 3.33
C THR A 102 16.88 4.02 4.09
N LEU A 103 15.87 3.43 4.73
CA LEU A 103 16.00 2.15 5.42
C LEU A 103 16.36 1.01 4.47
N MET A 104 15.68 0.94 3.33
CA MET A 104 15.90 -0.05 2.28
C MET A 104 17.34 0.01 1.74
N LEU A 105 17.81 1.21 1.39
CA LEU A 105 19.17 1.43 0.86
C LEU A 105 20.26 1.24 1.92
N GLN A 106 19.95 1.44 3.20
CA GLN A 106 20.84 1.08 4.31
C GLN A 106 20.94 -0.43 4.53
N GLY A 107 20.04 -1.23 3.93
CA GLY A 107 19.93 -2.66 4.21
C GLY A 107 19.47 -2.95 5.64
N LYS A 108 18.83 -1.99 6.31
CA LYS A 108 18.19 -2.21 7.61
C LYS A 108 16.85 -2.91 7.37
N ASP A 109 16.58 -3.94 8.15
CA ASP A 109 15.38 -4.75 8.02
C ASP A 109 14.10 -3.90 8.19
N LEU A 110 13.36 -3.65 7.10
CA LEU A 110 12.09 -2.92 7.10
C LEU A 110 11.09 -3.52 8.10
N ARG A 111 11.15 -4.84 8.34
CA ARG A 111 10.24 -5.55 9.26
C ARG A 111 10.42 -5.11 10.71
N LYS A 112 11.62 -4.68 11.11
CA LYS A 112 11.90 -4.15 12.47
C LYS A 112 11.34 -2.74 12.66
N SER A 113 11.29 -1.95 11.60
CA SER A 113 10.75 -0.58 11.66
C SER A 113 9.22 -0.55 11.64
N LEU A 114 8.57 -1.54 11.02
CA LEU A 114 7.11 -1.66 10.93
C LEU A 114 6.45 -2.29 12.17
N THR A 115 7.20 -3.07 12.97
CA THR A 115 6.67 -3.74 14.17
C THR A 115 6.81 -2.92 15.46
N GLY A 116 7.16 -1.63 15.39
CA GLY A 116 7.21 -0.73 16.55
C GLY A 116 8.30 -1.03 17.58
N ASN A 117 9.05 -2.12 17.46
CA ASN A 117 10.21 -2.42 18.31
C ASN A 117 11.41 -1.58 17.89
N ARG A 118 11.38 -0.30 18.25
CA ARG A 118 12.58 0.53 18.36
C ARG A 118 13.35 0.10 19.61
N GLU A 119 14.19 -0.93 19.48
CA GLU A 119 15.31 -1.06 20.42
C GLU A 119 16.31 0.05 20.10
N ASP A 120 16.19 1.17 20.83
CA ASP A 120 17.26 2.15 20.97
C ASP A 120 18.40 1.50 21.77
N THR A 121 19.26 0.75 21.07
CA THR A 121 20.58 0.42 21.61
C THR A 121 21.64 1.06 20.73
N PRO A 122 22.33 2.11 21.21
CA PRO A 122 23.54 2.61 20.57
C PRO A 122 24.63 1.53 20.72
N LYS A 123 24.69 0.57 19.80
CA LYS A 123 25.90 -0.23 19.60
C LYS A 123 26.77 0.50 18.60
N GLU A 124 27.64 1.32 19.17
CA GLU A 124 28.90 1.74 18.59
C GLU A 124 29.56 0.51 17.94
N ARG A 125 29.52 0.45 16.61
CA ARG A 125 30.31 -0.49 15.81
C ARG A 125 31.07 0.33 14.79
N THR A 126 32.29 0.67 15.18
CA THR A 126 33.36 1.29 14.39
C THR A 126 33.96 0.31 13.37
N ASP A 127 33.11 -0.44 12.68
CA ASP A 127 33.50 -1.23 11.53
C ASP A 127 32.35 -1.17 10.54
N THR A 128 32.43 -0.23 9.58
CA THR A 128 31.48 -0.21 8.47
C THR A 128 31.61 -1.55 7.75
N PRO A 129 30.59 -2.44 7.77
CA PRO A 129 30.64 -3.64 6.95
C PRO A 129 30.86 -3.16 5.52
N LYS A 130 31.95 -3.63 4.90
CA LYS A 130 32.29 -3.25 3.53
C LYS A 130 31.24 -3.90 2.62
N ILE A 131 30.12 -3.19 2.43
CA ILE A 131 29.04 -3.61 1.53
C ILE A 131 29.71 -3.83 0.17
N GLU A 132 29.74 -5.08 -0.28
CA GLU A 132 30.35 -5.46 -1.54
C GLU A 132 29.34 -5.17 -2.65
N TYR A 133 29.65 -4.16 -3.46
CA TYR A 133 28.82 -3.79 -4.60
C TYR A 133 29.66 -3.77 -5.87
N ARG A 134 29.04 -4.14 -6.99
CA ARG A 134 29.60 -4.03 -8.34
C ARG A 134 28.91 -2.90 -9.06
N THR A 135 29.63 -2.24 -9.96
CA THR A 135 29.06 -1.18 -10.78
C THR A 135 29.34 -1.43 -12.25
N ARG A 136 28.42 -1.03 -13.11
CA ARG A 136 28.56 -1.17 -14.56
C ARG A 136 27.76 -0.08 -15.28
N TYR A 137 28.32 0.43 -16.37
CA TYR A 137 27.55 1.21 -17.34
C TYR A 137 26.76 0.28 -18.26
N LEU A 138 25.43 0.45 -18.29
CA LEU A 138 24.56 -0.19 -19.28
C LEU A 138 24.46 0.68 -20.54
N SER A 139 24.49 2.00 -20.39
CA SER A 139 24.61 2.98 -21.47
C SER A 139 25.26 4.27 -20.94
N MET A 140 25.48 5.29 -21.78
CA MET A 140 26.01 6.58 -21.33
C MET A 140 25.15 7.30 -20.26
N ASN A 141 23.87 6.93 -20.18
CA ASN A 141 22.88 7.54 -19.30
C ASN A 141 22.29 6.55 -18.30
N ILE A 142 22.74 5.30 -18.28
CA ILE A 142 22.22 4.24 -17.41
C ILE A 142 23.38 3.56 -16.71
N PHE A 143 23.38 3.61 -15.38
CA PHE A 143 24.41 3.07 -14.52
C PHE A 143 23.79 2.09 -13.52
N GLU A 144 24.29 0.87 -13.51
CA GLU A 144 23.82 -0.21 -12.62
C GLU A 144 24.77 -0.35 -11.43
N VAL A 145 24.19 -0.47 -10.23
CA VAL A 145 24.86 -0.81 -8.98
C VAL A 145 24.25 -2.09 -8.43
N THR A 146 25.03 -3.16 -8.36
CA THR A 146 24.58 -4.48 -7.88
C THR A 146 25.15 -4.74 -6.49
N PHE A 147 24.29 -4.92 -5.51
CA PHE A 147 24.65 -5.23 -4.13
C PHE A 147 24.57 -6.74 -3.92
N LYS A 148 25.68 -7.33 -3.48
CA LYS A 148 25.71 -8.76 -3.16
C LYS A 148 25.31 -8.99 -1.72
N ASN A 149 24.29 -9.82 -1.50
CA ASN A 149 23.97 -10.31 -0.17
C ASN A 149 24.79 -11.58 0.13
N LYS A 150 25.61 -11.55 1.19
CA LYS A 150 26.45 -12.69 1.59
C LYS A 150 25.66 -13.84 2.25
N GLU A 151 24.43 -13.60 2.68
CA GLU A 151 23.63 -14.59 3.41
C GLU A 151 22.66 -15.39 2.54
N ASN A 152 22.20 -14.88 1.39
CA ASN A 152 21.12 -15.51 0.62
C ASN A 152 21.24 -15.47 -0.92
N ASP A 153 22.41 -15.21 -1.52
CA ASP A 153 22.65 -15.15 -3.00
C ASP A 153 21.70 -14.23 -3.80
N SER A 154 20.89 -13.43 -3.11
CA SER A 154 19.95 -12.46 -3.67
C SER A 154 20.66 -11.14 -3.96
N ASP A 155 20.97 -10.91 -5.23
CA ASP A 155 21.57 -9.66 -5.69
C ASP A 155 20.48 -8.58 -5.87
N VAL A 156 20.54 -7.50 -5.08
CA VAL A 156 19.69 -6.31 -5.30
C VAL A 156 20.37 -5.39 -6.30
N LYS A 157 19.68 -5.01 -7.37
CA LYS A 157 20.24 -4.08 -8.38
C LYS A 157 19.57 -2.72 -8.30
N ILE A 158 20.36 -1.67 -8.35
CA ILE A 158 19.90 -0.29 -8.40
C ILE A 158 20.29 0.29 -9.74
N ILE A 159 19.32 0.81 -10.47
CA ILE A 159 19.52 1.45 -11.77
C ILE A 159 19.40 2.96 -11.58
N MET A 160 20.51 3.64 -11.85
CA MET A 160 20.61 5.09 -11.85
C MET A 160 20.53 5.57 -13.30
N GLU A 161 19.71 6.60 -13.52
CA GLU A 161 19.62 7.29 -14.81
C GLU A 161 20.08 8.73 -14.70
N ARG A 162 20.66 9.24 -15.78
CA ARG A 162 21.11 10.63 -15.86
C ARG A 162 19.89 11.56 -15.90
N ASP A 163 19.87 12.53 -14.99
CA ASP A 163 18.85 13.57 -14.88
C ASP A 163 19.54 14.95 -14.94
N GLY A 164 19.56 15.54 -16.15
CA GLY A 164 20.38 16.72 -16.43
C GLY A 164 21.88 16.45 -16.29
N LEU A 165 22.53 17.17 -15.37
CA LEU A 165 23.95 16.97 -15.02
C LEU A 165 24.15 16.03 -13.82
N SER A 166 23.06 15.58 -13.19
CA SER A 166 23.07 14.70 -12.02
C SER A 166 22.62 13.28 -12.40
N TRP A 167 22.53 12.42 -11.40
CA TRP A 167 21.99 11.07 -11.51
C TRP A 167 20.93 10.84 -10.45
N LYS A 168 19.87 10.12 -10.82
CA LYS A 168 18.82 9.68 -9.90
C LYS A 168 18.62 8.19 -9.99
N ILE A 169 18.31 7.57 -8.85
CA ILE A 169 17.81 6.20 -8.80
C ILE A 169 16.40 6.22 -9.38
N LYS A 170 16.20 5.48 -10.47
CA LYS A 170 14.90 5.36 -11.14
C LYS A 170 14.30 3.97 -11.03
N LYS A 171 15.12 2.96 -10.75
CA LYS A 171 14.65 1.58 -10.64
C LYS A 171 15.45 0.79 -9.62
N ILE A 172 14.74 0.01 -8.82
CA ILE A 172 15.34 -0.97 -7.89
C ILE A 172 14.81 -2.34 -8.27
N VAL A 173 15.71 -3.25 -8.62
CA VAL A 173 15.39 -4.62 -8.98
C VAL A 173 15.55 -5.52 -7.76
N LEU A 174 14.43 -6.12 -7.34
CA LEU A 174 14.36 -7.02 -6.21
C LEU A 174 14.41 -8.49 -6.68
N PRO A 175 15.16 -9.37 -5.99
CA PRO A 175 15.17 -10.80 -6.27
C PRO A 175 13.89 -11.46 -5.72
N MET A 176 12.78 -11.33 -6.46
CA MET A 176 11.47 -11.84 -6.04
C MET A 176 11.34 -13.37 -6.18
N ASP A 177 12.20 -14.02 -6.98
CA ASP A 177 12.16 -15.47 -7.23
C ASP A 177 12.54 -16.33 -6.00
N GLU A 178 13.08 -15.72 -4.93
CA GLU A 178 13.54 -16.42 -3.71
C GLU A 178 12.59 -16.26 -2.51
N ILE A 179 11.49 -15.51 -2.65
CA ILE A 179 10.47 -15.37 -1.60
C ILE A 179 9.66 -16.67 -1.56
N ASN A 180 10.22 -17.71 -0.95
CA ASN A 180 9.54 -18.99 -0.71
C ASN A 180 8.44 -18.80 0.34
N PRO A 181 7.14 -18.96 0.02
CA PRO A 181 6.04 -18.77 0.98
C PRO A 181 5.96 -19.86 2.07
N LYS A 182 6.95 -20.75 2.18
CA LYS A 182 6.97 -21.83 3.17
C LYS A 182 7.55 -21.46 4.53
N GLN A 183 7.69 -20.18 4.85
CA GLN A 183 7.87 -19.81 6.26
C GLN A 183 6.49 -19.82 6.95
N LYS A 184 6.10 -21.04 7.33
CA LYS A 184 5.03 -21.40 8.26
C LYS A 184 4.80 -20.25 9.26
N LEU A 185 3.73 -19.48 9.04
CA LEU A 185 3.06 -18.80 10.14
C LEU A 185 2.57 -19.93 11.04
N GLU A 186 3.39 -20.29 12.01
CA GLU A 186 2.93 -21.13 13.10
C GLU A 186 1.77 -20.39 13.76
N PRO A 187 0.63 -21.06 14.00
CA PRO A 187 -0.47 -20.43 14.68
C PRO A 187 0.01 -20.05 16.07
N THR A 188 0.25 -18.75 16.28
CA THR A 188 0.41 -18.19 17.61
C THR A 188 -0.88 -18.51 18.35
N THR A 189 -0.78 -19.49 19.24
CA THR A 189 -1.79 -19.81 20.24
C THR A 189 -2.32 -18.52 20.85
N ILE A 190 -3.62 -18.29 20.67
CA ILE A 190 -4.40 -17.31 21.42
C ILE A 190 -4.09 -17.56 22.90
N PRO A 191 -3.55 -16.58 23.65
CA PRO A 191 -3.48 -16.73 25.09
C PRO A 191 -4.91 -16.82 25.62
N THR A 192 -5.22 -17.91 26.29
CA THR A 192 -6.40 -18.01 27.16
C THR A 192 -6.38 -16.81 28.09
N VAL A 193 -7.36 -15.91 27.93
CA VAL A 193 -7.56 -14.78 28.83
C VAL A 193 -7.92 -15.33 30.20
N GLU A 194 -6.96 -15.31 31.11
CA GLU A 194 -7.16 -15.53 32.53
C GLU A 194 -7.93 -14.34 33.11
N LYS A 195 -9.04 -14.64 33.79
CA LYS A 195 -9.88 -13.67 34.52
C LYS A 195 -9.02 -12.86 35.49
N ILE A 196 -9.05 -11.53 35.37
CA ILE A 196 -8.60 -10.61 36.43
C ILE A 196 -9.80 -9.71 36.82
N PRO A 197 -9.98 -9.41 38.12
CA PRO A 197 -11.25 -8.93 38.66
C PRO A 197 -11.54 -7.48 38.32
N GLU A 198 -12.84 -7.22 38.22
CA GLU A 198 -13.51 -5.93 38.14
C GLU A 198 -13.02 -4.93 39.19
N SER A 199 -12.51 -3.78 38.73
CA SER A 199 -12.23 -2.63 39.59
C SER A 199 -12.43 -1.34 38.79
N GLU A 200 -13.58 -0.73 39.09
CA GLU A 200 -13.92 0.69 39.08
C GLU A 200 -13.69 1.49 37.78
N THR A 201 -14.77 1.54 37.00
CA THR A 201 -15.05 2.57 35.98
C THR A 201 -15.06 3.98 36.56
N PRO A 202 -14.41 4.95 35.89
CA PRO A 202 -14.89 6.33 35.83
C PRO A 202 -16.00 6.44 34.77
N PRO A 203 -17.03 7.28 34.96
CA PRO A 203 -18.09 7.45 33.97
C PRO A 203 -17.53 8.26 32.81
N MET A 204 -17.26 7.59 31.69
CA MET A 204 -17.09 8.27 30.42
C MET A 204 -18.45 8.28 29.72
N ILE A 205 -18.91 9.48 29.39
CA ILE A 205 -20.17 9.73 28.69
C ILE A 205 -20.08 9.00 27.34
N GLU A 206 -20.76 7.86 27.22
CA GLU A 206 -20.79 7.08 25.98
C GLU A 206 -21.62 7.84 24.93
N PRO A 207 -21.09 8.08 23.72
CA PRO A 207 -21.91 8.52 22.61
C PRO A 207 -22.82 7.36 22.20
N THR A 208 -24.10 7.43 22.60
CA THR A 208 -25.19 6.57 22.14
C THR A 208 -25.47 6.84 20.65
N THR A 209 -24.56 6.42 19.79
CA THR A 209 -24.81 6.37 18.35
C THR A 209 -25.76 5.22 18.08
N THR A 210 -27.04 5.54 17.89
CA THR A 210 -28.06 4.56 17.53
C THR A 210 -28.00 4.32 16.03
N PHE A 211 -27.61 3.12 15.61
CA PHE A 211 -27.62 2.74 14.20
C PHE A 211 -29.03 2.72 13.63
N ASN A 212 -29.19 3.19 12.39
CA ASN A 212 -30.46 3.32 11.68
C ASN A 212 -30.49 2.45 10.41
N PHE A 213 -31.20 1.32 10.50
CA PHE A 213 -31.30 0.34 9.42
C PHE A 213 -32.47 0.58 8.44
N SER A 214 -33.16 1.73 8.54
CA SER A 214 -34.31 2.01 7.65
C SER A 214 -33.92 2.09 6.17
N GLY A 215 -32.65 2.45 5.88
CA GLY A 215 -32.08 2.53 4.54
C GLY A 215 -31.83 1.20 3.84
N VAL A 216 -31.94 0.08 4.56
CA VAL A 216 -31.65 -1.28 4.06
C VAL A 216 -32.77 -2.27 4.31
N GLN A 217 -34.00 -1.79 4.45
CA GLN A 217 -35.15 -2.69 4.49
C GLN A 217 -35.40 -3.33 3.12
N LYS A 218 -36.14 -4.43 3.10
CA LYS A 218 -36.49 -5.14 1.86
C LYS A 218 -37.06 -4.18 0.80
N GLY A 219 -36.49 -4.23 -0.39
CA GLY A 219 -36.84 -3.36 -1.52
C GLY A 219 -36.00 -2.07 -1.60
N ALA A 220 -35.21 -1.74 -0.59
CA ALA A 220 -34.28 -0.63 -0.65
C ALA A 220 -33.24 -0.82 -1.76
N LYS A 221 -32.74 0.30 -2.27
CA LYS A 221 -31.68 0.34 -3.28
C LYS A 221 -30.45 1.01 -2.68
N LEU A 222 -29.32 0.34 -2.81
CA LEU A 222 -27.99 0.86 -2.54
C LEU A 222 -27.40 1.26 -3.88
N GLU A 223 -26.80 2.44 -3.98
CA GLU A 223 -26.22 2.93 -5.23
C GLU A 223 -24.89 3.63 -4.94
N SER A 224 -23.85 3.19 -5.64
CA SER A 224 -22.53 3.79 -5.65
C SER A 224 -22.19 4.19 -7.09
N CYS A 225 -22.08 5.49 -7.33
CA CYS A 225 -21.82 6.07 -8.66
C CYS A 225 -20.42 6.69 -8.77
N TYR A 226 -19.48 6.29 -7.92
CA TYR A 226 -18.11 6.78 -7.93
C TYR A 226 -17.39 6.50 -9.27
N HIS A 227 -17.76 5.40 -9.95
CA HIS A 227 -17.32 5.07 -11.30
C HIS A 227 -18.52 4.78 -12.23
N ASP A 228 -18.27 4.85 -13.54
CA ASP A 228 -19.20 4.41 -14.58
C ASP A 228 -18.85 2.97 -15.00
N PRO A 229 -19.80 2.02 -15.00
CA PRO A 229 -21.19 2.15 -14.58
C PRO A 229 -21.36 2.21 -13.05
N CYS A 230 -22.41 2.90 -12.58
CA CYS A 230 -22.80 2.87 -11.18
C CYS A 230 -23.09 1.43 -10.73
N SER A 231 -22.57 1.08 -9.57
CA SER A 231 -22.91 -0.17 -8.87
C SER A 231 -24.22 0.03 -8.11
N ILE A 232 -25.22 -0.79 -8.39
CA ILE A 232 -26.54 -0.73 -7.75
C ILE A 232 -26.82 -2.08 -7.10
N ALA A 233 -27.31 -2.08 -5.87
CA ALA A 233 -27.80 -3.28 -5.21
C ALA A 233 -29.26 -3.09 -4.79
N ARG A 234 -30.06 -4.15 -4.92
CA ARG A 234 -31.41 -4.19 -4.35
C ARG A 234 -31.43 -5.14 -3.16
N VAL A 235 -31.93 -4.65 -2.03
CA VAL A 235 -32.10 -5.47 -0.83
C VAL A 235 -33.29 -6.42 -1.02
N MET A 236 -33.00 -7.71 -1.02
CA MET A 236 -34.00 -8.78 -1.09
C MET A 236 -34.46 -9.21 0.31
N GLU A 237 -33.54 -9.18 1.27
CA GLU A 237 -33.79 -9.54 2.66
C GLU A 237 -32.88 -8.75 3.60
N PHE A 238 -33.42 -8.37 4.76
CA PHE A 238 -32.71 -7.75 5.88
C PHE A 238 -32.88 -8.61 7.12
N LYS A 239 -31.78 -8.87 7.83
CA LYS A 239 -31.80 -9.61 9.09
C LYS A 239 -30.90 -8.96 10.12
N LEU A 240 -31.45 -8.59 11.27
CA LEU A 240 -30.65 -8.22 12.44
C LEU A 240 -30.17 -9.49 13.14
N ILE A 241 -28.86 -9.72 13.17
CA ILE A 241 -28.25 -10.93 13.72
C ILE A 241 -28.02 -10.77 15.22
N LYS A 242 -27.40 -9.65 15.61
CA LYS A 242 -27.05 -9.35 17.00
C LYS A 242 -27.00 -7.84 17.19
N GLN A 243 -27.43 -7.37 18.35
CA GLN A 243 -27.34 -5.97 18.75
C GLN A 243 -26.80 -5.87 20.17
N THR A 244 -25.85 -4.96 20.38
CA THR A 244 -25.30 -4.56 21.68
C THR A 244 -25.46 -3.04 21.83
N PRO A 245 -25.14 -2.44 22.99
CA PRO A 245 -25.17 -0.98 23.15
C PRO A 245 -24.22 -0.23 22.21
N THR A 246 -23.14 -0.87 21.76
CA THR A 246 -22.06 -0.25 20.98
C THR A 246 -21.97 -0.74 19.54
N GLU A 247 -22.59 -1.89 19.22
CA GLU A 247 -22.43 -2.55 17.93
C GLU A 247 -23.75 -3.21 17.46
N SER A 248 -23.89 -3.38 16.16
CA SER A 248 -25.00 -4.13 15.56
C SER A 248 -24.52 -4.91 14.35
N ASN A 249 -24.79 -6.21 14.35
CA ASN A 249 -24.49 -7.10 13.24
C ASN A 249 -25.76 -7.36 12.45
N ILE A 250 -25.75 -7.00 11.17
CA ILE A 250 -26.84 -7.22 10.23
C ILE A 250 -26.37 -8.11 9.08
N GLU A 251 -27.29 -8.85 8.49
CA GLU A 251 -27.10 -9.60 7.25
C GLU A 251 -28.07 -9.05 6.20
N LEU A 252 -27.55 -8.76 5.01
CA LEU A 252 -28.32 -8.34 3.86
C LEU A 252 -28.20 -9.39 2.76
N THR A 253 -29.31 -9.78 2.16
CA THR A 253 -29.31 -10.50 0.87
C THR A 253 -29.57 -9.49 -0.23
N LEU A 254 -28.66 -9.36 -1.18
CA LEU A 254 -28.66 -8.33 -2.20
C LEU A 254 -28.65 -8.95 -3.60
N VAL A 255 -29.36 -8.35 -4.56
CA VAL A 255 -29.14 -8.60 -5.98
C VAL A 255 -28.39 -7.40 -6.54
N GLY A 256 -27.20 -7.65 -7.09
CA GLY A 256 -26.38 -6.62 -7.72
C GLY A 256 -26.87 -6.26 -9.11
N GLY A 257 -26.45 -5.10 -9.59
CA GLY A 257 -26.69 -4.62 -10.94
C GLY A 257 -25.82 -3.41 -11.25
N SER A 258 -25.78 -3.02 -12.51
CA SER A 258 -25.00 -1.88 -12.98
C SER A 258 -25.86 -0.96 -13.83
N ARG A 259 -25.57 0.34 -13.77
CA ARG A 259 -26.21 1.34 -14.63
C ARG A 259 -25.19 2.38 -15.07
N GLY A 260 -24.98 2.47 -16.38
CA GLY A 260 -24.18 3.56 -16.95
C GLY A 260 -24.77 4.93 -16.60
N TRP A 261 -23.96 5.98 -16.49
CA TRP A 261 -24.44 7.32 -16.10
C TRP A 261 -25.58 7.84 -16.97
N ASP A 262 -25.48 7.63 -18.29
CA ASP A 262 -26.51 8.04 -19.26
C ASP A 262 -27.56 6.95 -19.53
N ALA A 263 -27.42 5.77 -18.92
CA ALA A 263 -28.32 4.65 -19.13
C ALA A 263 -29.61 4.82 -18.31
N LYS A 264 -30.75 4.57 -18.96
CA LYS A 264 -32.08 4.64 -18.34
C LYS A 264 -32.47 3.36 -17.59
N GLN A 265 -31.86 2.23 -17.93
CA GLN A 265 -32.20 0.92 -17.39
C GLN A 265 -31.03 0.38 -16.56
N ILE A 266 -31.35 -0.38 -15.51
CA ILE A 266 -30.38 -1.08 -14.68
C ILE A 266 -30.26 -2.50 -15.22
N GLU A 267 -29.03 -2.93 -15.48
CA GLU A 267 -28.70 -4.31 -15.82
C GLU A 267 -28.52 -5.09 -14.51
N TRP A 268 -29.44 -5.99 -14.19
CA TRP A 268 -29.41 -6.75 -12.95
C TRP A 268 -28.68 -8.08 -13.13
N ASN A 269 -27.88 -8.45 -12.14
CA ASN A 269 -27.31 -9.77 -12.03
C ASN A 269 -28.41 -10.80 -11.71
N HIS A 270 -28.17 -12.05 -12.10
CA HIS A 270 -29.14 -13.12 -11.94
C HIS A 270 -29.11 -13.77 -10.55
N GLU A 271 -28.00 -13.61 -9.83
CA GLU A 271 -27.76 -14.22 -8.52
C GLU A 271 -27.81 -13.20 -7.38
N ALA A 272 -28.29 -13.65 -6.23
CA ALA A 272 -28.30 -12.86 -5.00
C ALA A 272 -27.12 -13.28 -4.11
N HIS A 273 -26.46 -12.30 -3.52
CA HIS A 273 -25.34 -12.50 -2.61
C HIS A 273 -25.69 -12.05 -1.19
N LYS A 274 -25.08 -12.69 -0.21
CA LYS A 274 -25.22 -12.31 1.20
C LYS A 274 -24.00 -11.52 1.63
N ILE A 275 -24.25 -10.42 2.32
CA ILE A 275 -23.22 -9.65 3.01
C ILE A 275 -23.59 -9.49 4.48
N GLN A 276 -22.59 -9.44 5.34
CA GLN A 276 -22.74 -9.16 6.77
C GLN A 276 -22.07 -7.83 7.08
N ILE A 277 -22.73 -6.99 7.86
CA ILE A 277 -22.21 -5.68 8.23
C ILE A 277 -22.22 -5.59 9.75
N GLN A 278 -21.04 -5.35 10.33
CA GLN A 278 -20.88 -5.00 11.73
C GLN A 278 -20.83 -3.47 11.82
N CYS A 279 -21.97 -2.89 12.16
CA CYS A 279 -22.09 -1.48 12.48
C CYS A 279 -21.43 -1.24 13.85
N SER A 280 -20.31 -0.50 13.83
CA SER A 280 -19.52 -0.14 15.01
C SER A 280 -18.81 1.18 14.71
N ILE A 281 -18.77 2.12 15.67
CA ILE A 281 -18.06 3.40 15.49
C ILE A 281 -16.54 3.19 15.49
N THR A 282 -16.07 2.18 16.22
CA THR A 282 -14.63 1.92 16.39
C THR A 282 -14.10 0.87 15.43
N LYS A 283 -14.96 -0.03 14.94
CA LYS A 283 -14.58 -1.11 14.01
C LYS A 283 -15.66 -1.40 12.95
N PRO A 284 -16.02 -0.40 12.11
CA PRO A 284 -16.95 -0.58 11.00
C PRO A 284 -16.43 -1.69 10.08
N THR A 285 -17.21 -2.75 9.89
CA THR A 285 -16.76 -3.91 9.13
C THR A 285 -17.85 -4.37 8.17
N LEU A 286 -17.44 -4.69 6.95
CA LEU A 286 -18.28 -5.28 5.92
C LEU A 286 -17.65 -6.62 5.52
N GLN A 287 -18.45 -7.68 5.57
CA GLN A 287 -18.05 -9.02 5.24
C GLN A 287 -18.85 -9.52 4.04
N ILE A 288 -18.14 -9.98 3.01
CA ILE A 288 -18.71 -10.64 1.83
C ILE A 288 -18.15 -12.05 1.82
N GLU A 289 -19.02 -13.04 1.99
CA GLU A 289 -18.62 -14.44 2.15
C GLU A 289 -17.56 -14.60 3.27
N ASP A 290 -16.35 -15.05 2.95
CA ASP A 290 -15.26 -15.25 3.92
C ASP A 290 -14.33 -14.03 4.07
N GLN A 291 -14.50 -12.99 3.25
CA GLN A 291 -13.66 -11.80 3.27
C GLN A 291 -14.24 -10.75 4.22
N VAL A 292 -13.44 -10.32 5.19
CA VAL A 292 -13.79 -9.30 6.18
C VAL A 292 -12.99 -8.03 5.89
N THR A 293 -13.70 -6.95 5.54
CA THR A 293 -13.12 -5.64 5.24
C THR A 293 -13.46 -4.66 6.37
N ILE A 294 -12.45 -4.07 7.01
CA ILE A 294 -12.66 -2.92 7.91
C ILE A 294 -12.80 -1.68 7.03
N VAL A 295 -13.90 -0.94 7.21
CA VAL A 295 -14.22 0.23 6.39
C VAL A 295 -13.57 1.48 7.01
N PRO A 296 -12.51 2.06 6.40
CA PRO A 296 -11.80 3.20 6.96
C PRO A 296 -12.65 4.47 6.85
N LEU A 297 -13.28 4.85 7.96
CA LEU A 297 -14.07 6.08 8.05
C LEU A 297 -13.31 7.07 8.92
N ASN A 298 -12.56 7.98 8.31
CA ASN A 298 -11.79 9.00 9.03
C ASN A 298 -11.64 10.30 8.22
N ASN A 299 -11.14 11.34 8.88
CA ASN A 299 -11.00 12.68 8.30
C ASN A 299 -9.98 12.79 7.16
N SER A 300 -9.18 11.75 6.89
CA SER A 300 -8.27 11.70 5.73
C SER A 300 -8.99 11.24 4.46
N GLY A 301 -10.28 10.92 4.56
CA GLY A 301 -11.10 10.42 3.46
C GLY A 301 -11.09 8.89 3.36
N VAL A 302 -12.04 8.37 2.58
CA VAL A 302 -12.15 6.94 2.27
C VAL A 302 -11.32 6.63 1.02
N PRO A 303 -10.48 5.57 1.02
CA PRO A 303 -9.80 5.11 -0.20
C PRO A 303 -10.82 4.80 -1.30
N GLY A 304 -10.58 5.27 -2.54
CA GLY A 304 -11.54 5.09 -3.65
C GLY A 304 -11.95 3.64 -3.90
N VAL A 305 -11.06 2.67 -3.64
CA VAL A 305 -11.34 1.22 -3.75
C VAL A 305 -12.34 0.71 -2.72
N LEU A 306 -12.49 1.39 -1.57
CA LEU A 306 -13.44 1.08 -0.51
C LEU A 306 -14.63 2.06 -0.51
N TRP A 307 -14.75 2.91 -1.52
CA TRP A 307 -15.79 3.93 -1.57
C TRP A 307 -17.19 3.31 -1.60
N SER A 308 -17.40 2.29 -2.44
CA SER A 308 -18.67 1.56 -2.51
C SER A 308 -18.99 0.84 -1.19
N ASP A 309 -17.98 0.31 -0.50
CA ASP A 309 -18.14 -0.33 0.80
C ASP A 309 -18.52 0.70 1.87
N ALA A 310 -17.89 1.87 1.84
CA ALA A 310 -18.21 2.97 2.75
C ALA A 310 -19.61 3.54 2.50
N GLU A 311 -20.02 3.76 1.25
CA GLU A 311 -21.38 4.20 0.93
C GLU A 311 -22.42 3.16 1.35
N THR A 312 -22.16 1.89 1.05
CA THR A 312 -23.01 0.78 1.50
C THR A 312 -23.11 0.74 3.02
N TYR A 313 -21.98 0.87 3.71
CA TYR A 313 -21.93 0.87 5.17
C TYR A 313 -22.69 2.07 5.75
N MET A 314 -22.48 3.28 5.25
CA MET A 314 -23.13 4.50 5.73
C MET A 314 -24.63 4.46 5.48
N GLN A 315 -25.07 3.95 4.33
CA GLN A 315 -26.48 3.76 4.06
C GLN A 315 -27.08 2.64 4.93
N ALA A 316 -26.36 1.55 5.16
CA ALA A 316 -26.85 0.42 5.94
C ALA A 316 -26.97 0.73 7.43
N CYS A 317 -25.92 1.32 8.01
CA CYS A 317 -25.81 1.55 9.45
C CYS A 317 -26.42 2.89 9.88
N HIS A 318 -26.58 3.86 8.96
CA HIS A 318 -27.05 5.21 9.30
C HIS A 318 -28.16 5.76 8.40
N ASN A 319 -28.56 5.04 7.34
CA ASN A 319 -29.44 5.54 6.29
C ASN A 319 -28.93 6.87 5.68
N TYR A 320 -27.61 6.95 5.48
CA TYR A 320 -26.93 8.14 4.97
C TYR A 320 -26.40 7.92 3.56
N THR A 321 -26.74 8.81 2.64
CA THR A 321 -26.30 8.81 1.22
C THR A 321 -25.72 10.16 0.77
N GLY A 322 -25.40 11.03 1.74
CA GLY A 322 -24.82 12.35 1.48
C GLY A 322 -23.31 12.30 1.26
N ASP A 323 -22.67 13.46 1.38
CA ASP A 323 -21.22 13.60 1.29
C ASP A 323 -20.50 12.77 2.37
N MET A 324 -19.53 11.95 1.95
CA MET A 324 -18.87 10.98 2.84
C MET A 324 -18.18 11.65 4.03
N ASP A 325 -17.47 12.76 3.81
CA ASP A 325 -16.74 13.47 4.87
C ASP A 325 -17.71 14.09 5.89
N ALA A 326 -18.82 14.66 5.40
CA ALA A 326 -19.89 15.16 6.26
C ALA A 326 -20.54 14.03 7.08
N GLY A 327 -20.75 12.85 6.49
CA GLY A 327 -21.22 11.66 7.19
C GLY A 327 -20.24 11.19 8.27
N ILE A 328 -18.96 11.06 7.94
CA ILE A 328 -17.89 10.67 8.88
C ILE A 328 -17.89 11.57 10.12
N GLN A 329 -17.99 12.89 9.91
CA GLN A 329 -18.04 13.87 10.99
C GLN A 329 -19.36 13.80 11.77
N GLN A 330 -20.50 13.69 11.09
CA GLN A 330 -21.83 13.65 11.71
C GLN A 330 -21.98 12.45 12.66
N TYR A 331 -21.44 11.29 12.29
CA TYR A 331 -21.57 10.05 13.06
C TYR A 331 -20.32 9.73 13.92
N GLY A 332 -19.31 10.61 13.92
CA GLY A 332 -18.17 10.55 14.83
C GLY A 332 -17.16 9.46 14.53
N TYR A 333 -16.94 9.14 13.26
CA TYR A 333 -15.98 8.12 12.83
C TYR A 333 -14.53 8.63 12.83
N ASN A 334 -13.60 7.79 13.29
CA ASN A 334 -12.15 8.02 13.19
C ASN A 334 -11.37 6.69 13.12
N VAL A 335 -11.62 5.93 12.07
CA VAL A 335 -11.07 4.59 11.84
C VAL A 335 -10.10 4.64 10.66
N GLN A 336 -8.84 4.33 10.93
CA GLN A 336 -7.75 4.36 9.96
C GLN A 336 -7.68 3.05 9.16
N ASP A 337 -7.10 3.11 7.95
CA ASP A 337 -6.68 1.92 7.20
C ASP A 337 -5.67 1.13 8.05
N SER A 338 -5.99 -0.14 8.34
CA SER A 338 -5.14 -1.05 9.12
C SER A 338 -3.98 -1.62 8.31
#